data_AF-A0A920IWJ3-F1
#
_entry.id   AF-A0A920IWJ3-F1
#
_cell.length_a   1.000
_cell.length_b   1.000
_cell.length_c   1.000
_cell.angle_alpha   90.00
_cell.angle_beta   90.00
_cell.angle_gamma   90.00
#
_symmetry.space_group_name_H-M   'P 1'
#
loop_
_entity.id
_entity.type
_entity.pdbx_description
1 polymer ?
#
loop_
_entity_poly.entity_id
_entity_poly.type
_entity_poly.pdbx_seq_one_letter_code
_entity_poly.pdbx_strand_id
1 'polypeptide(L)' 'MDDTAVKSSALMRHGQILVRQKKYTNAVKFLERSNALKPRDSLEKYLEQVRRLADLTQS' A
#
# COMPACT_ATOMS: atom_id res chain seq x y z
N MET A 1 2.20 13.68 19.35
CA MET A 1 2.21 12.51 18.43
C MET A 1 2.53 13.03 17.05
N ASP A 2 3.34 12.33 16.25
CA ASP A 2 3.57 12.72 14.86
C ASP A 2 2.37 12.27 14.01
N ASP A 3 1.50 13.21 13.67
CA ASP A 3 0.28 12.96 12.87
C ASP A 3 0.59 12.30 11.52
N THR A 4 1.77 12.54 10.97
CA THR A 4 2.22 11.94 9.71
C THR A 4 2.48 10.44 9.88
N ALA A 5 3.12 10.05 11.00
CA ALA A 5 3.39 8.65 11.30
C ALA A 5 2.10 7.85 11.55
N VAL A 6 1.11 8.45 12.22
CA VAL A 6 -0.21 7.84 12.43
C VAL A 6 -0.93 7.66 11.09
N LYS A 7 -0.99 8.72 10.27
CA LYS A 7 -1.64 8.69 8.95
C LYS A 7 -1.01 7.68 8.00
N SER A 8 0.33 7.66 7.92
CA SER A 8 1.08 6.67 7.12
C SER A 8 0.74 5.25 7.57
N SER A 9 0.77 4.96 8.87
CA SER A 9 0.47 3.63 9.40
C SER A 9 -0.98 3.19 9.13
N ALA A 10 -1.94 4.12 9.21
CA ALA A 10 -3.34 3.84 8.90
C ALA A 10 -3.55 3.51 7.41
N LEU A 11 -2.92 4.28 6.51
CA LEU A 11 -2.95 4.02 5.07
C LEU A 11 -2.29 2.68 4.72
N MET A 12 -1.14 2.37 5.33
CA MET A 12 -0.46 1.08 5.15
C MET A 12 -1.36 -0.10 5.51
N ARG A 13 -1.97 -0.06 6.71
CA ARG A 13 -2.87 -1.11 7.19
C ARG A 13 -4.10 -1.26 6.29
N HIS A 14 -4.68 -0.15 5.84
CA HIS A 14 -5.80 -0.19 4.91
C HIS A 14 -5.40 -0.86 3.59
N GLY A 15 -4.26 -0.47 3.02
CA GLY A 15 -3.72 -1.12 1.83
C GLY A 15 -3.55 -2.63 2.02
N GLN A 16 -2.94 -3.07 3.12
CA GLN A 16 -2.76 -4.49 3.44
C GLN A 16 -4.09 -5.26 3.56
N ILE A 17 -5.13 -4.66 4.16
CA ILE A 17 -6.47 -5.25 4.23
C ILE A 17 -7.03 -5.47 2.83
N LEU A 18 -6.87 -4.50 1.93
CA LEU A 18 -7.33 -4.61 0.54
C LEU A 18 -6.56 -5.68 -0.24
N VAL A 19 -5.26 -5.85 -0.01
CA VAL A 19 -4.48 -6.97 -0.58
C VAL A 19 -5.06 -8.32 -0.17
N ARG A 20 -5.38 -8.49 1.13
CA ARG A 20 -6.00 -9.73 1.63
C ARG A 20 -7.38 -9.99 1.01
N GLN A 21 -8.10 -8.94 0.63
CA GLN A 21 -9.37 -9.01 -0.10
C GLN A 21 -9.20 -9.17 -1.62
N LYS A 22 -7.97 -9.36 -2.13
CA LYS A 22 -7.62 -9.40 -3.55
C LYS A 22 -7.99 -8.14 -4.35
N LYS A 23 -8.21 -7.01 -3.66
CA LYS A 23 -8.53 -5.70 -4.26
C LYS A 23 -7.24 -4.94 -4.57
N TYR A 24 -6.39 -5.50 -5.41
CA TYR A 24 -5.01 -5.03 -5.59
C TYR A 24 -4.91 -3.59 -6.12
N THR A 25 -5.70 -3.22 -7.14
CA THR A 25 -5.71 -1.84 -7.68
C THR A 25 -6.07 -0.79 -6.62
N ASN A 26 -6.98 -1.11 -5.70
CA ASN A 26 -7.31 -0.21 -4.59
C ASN A 26 -6.21 -0.22 -3.53
N ALA A 27 -5.63 -1.39 -3.23
CA ALA A 27 -4.53 -1.51 -2.27
C ALA A 27 -3.33 -0.64 -2.66
N VAL A 28 -2.91 -0.65 -3.94
CA VAL A 28 -1.79 0.15 -4.46
C VAL A 28 -1.95 1.63 -4.08
N LYS A 29 -3.14 2.23 -4.30
CA LYS A 29 -3.40 3.64 -3.99
C LYS A 29 -3.14 4.01 -2.53
N PHE A 30 -3.49 3.13 -1.59
CA PHE A 30 -3.27 3.38 -0.16
C PHE A 30 -1.81 3.16 0.26
N LEU A 31 -1.18 2.12 -0.28
CA LEU A 31 0.23 1.83 0.01
C LEU A 31 1.15 2.92 -0.57
N GLU A 32 0.88 3.43 -1.77
CA GLU A 32 1.63 4.55 -2.38
C GLU A 32 1.56 5.80 -1.52
N ARG A 33 0.35 6.18 -1.07
CA ARG A 33 0.17 7.33 -0.16
C ARG A 33 0.88 7.11 1.17
N SER A 34 0.86 5.89 1.71
CA SER A 34 1.62 5.56 2.91
C SER A 34 3.13 5.75 2.72
N ASN A 35 3.67 5.28 1.59
CA ASN A 35 5.09 5.37 1.27
C ASN A 35 5.51 6.82 0.98
N ALA A 36 4.65 7.62 0.34
CA ALA A 36 4.91 9.04 0.09
C ALA A 36 4.98 9.85 1.40
N LEU A 37 4.15 9.52 2.40
CA LEU A 37 4.20 10.18 3.71
C LEU A 37 5.41 9.74 4.53
N LYS A 38 5.79 8.47 4.43
CA LYS A 38 6.93 7.91 5.15
C LYS A 38 7.58 6.81 4.33
N PRO A 39 8.61 7.15 3.53
CA PRO A 39 9.30 6.19 2.69
C PRO A 39 9.92 5.08 3.53
N ARG A 40 9.73 3.83 3.09
CA ARG A 40 10.31 2.63 3.71
C ARG A 40 10.62 1.61 2.63
N ASP A 41 11.86 1.16 2.54
CA ASP A 41 12.29 0.17 1.54
C ASP A 41 11.44 -1.11 1.55
N SER A 42 11.03 -1.56 2.75
CA SER A 42 10.16 -2.73 2.90
C SER A 42 8.76 -2.51 2.32
N LEU A 43 8.22 -1.29 2.46
CA LEU A 43 6.92 -0.92 1.91
C LEU A 43 7.01 -0.76 0.39
N GLU A 44 8.11 -0.22 -0.14
CA GLU A 44 8.35 -0.10 -1.57
C GLU A 44 8.44 -1.47 -2.26
N LYS A 45 9.24 -2.40 -1.71
CA LYS A 45 9.31 -3.80 -2.20
C LYS A 45 7.97 -4.52 -2.13
N TYR A 46 7.17 -4.23 -1.11
CA TYR A 46 5.82 -4.77 -1.00
C TYR A 46 4.89 -4.17 -2.05
N LEU A 47 4.98 -2.85 -2.29
CA LEU A 47 4.24 -2.14 -3.33
C LEU A 47 4.47 -2.72 -4.72
N GLU A 48 5.72 -3.02 -5.07
CA GLU A 48 6.05 -3.66 -6.35
C GLU A 48 5.36 -5.02 -6.51
N GLN A 49 5.31 -5.83 -5.46
CA GLN A 49 4.60 -7.12 -5.48
C GLN A 49 3.10 -6.92 -5.70
N VAL A 50 2.50 -5.95 -5.00
CA VAL A 50 1.06 -5.66 -5.11
C VAL A 50 0.70 -5.08 -6.48
N ARG A 51 1.58 -4.26 -7.07
CA ARG A 51 1.42 -3.75 -8.45
C ARG A 51 1.40 -4.89 -9.47
N ARG A 52 2.33 -5.83 -9.38
CA ARG A 52 2.32 -7.04 -10.25
C ARG A 52 1.02 -7.83 -10.12
N LEU A 53 0.50 -7.99 -8.90
CA LEU A 53 -0.79 -8.66 -8.69
C LEU A 53 -1.96 -7.88 -9.30
N ALA A 54 -1.94 -6.54 -9.22
CA ALA A 54 -2.94 -5.70 -9.87
C ALA A 54 -2.93 -5.89 -11.39
N ASP A 55 -1.75 -5.81 -12.01
CA ASP A 55 -1.59 -5.99 -13.46
C ASP A 55 -2.10 -7.36 -13.93
N LEU A 56 -1.77 -8.43 -13.20
CA LEU A 56 -2.22 -9.79 -13.48
C LEU A 56 -3.75 -9.97 -13.37
N THR A 57 -4.41 -9.25 -12.46
CA THR A 57 -5.87 -9.35 -12.28
C THR A 57 -6.68 -8.43 -13.20
N GLN A 58 -6.04 -7.46 -13.83
CA GLN A 58 -6.67 -6.53 -14.77
C GLN A 58 -6.50 -6.96 -16.24
N SER A 59 -5.71 -8.01 -16.49
CA SER A 59 -5.48 -8.61 -17.81
C SER A 59 -6.56 -9.61 -18.20
#